data_AF-A0A7R9YJ36-F1
#
_entry.id   AF-A0A7R9YJ36-F1
#
_cell.length_a   1.000
_cell.length_b   1.000
_cell.length_c   1.000
_cell.angle_alpha   90.00
_cell.angle_beta   90.00
_cell.angle_gamma   90.00
#
_symmetry.space_group_name_H-M   'P 1'
#
loop_
_entity.id
_entity.type
_entity.pdbx_description
1 polymer ?
#
loop_
_entity_poly.entity_id
_entity_poly.type
_entity_poly.pdbx_seq_one_letter_code
_entity_poly.pdbx_strand_id
1 'polypeptide(L)'
;MVREFRFWYPLDLRVSGKDLINNHLTMALYNHAAVWEGQPELWPRSMFTNGHVLVDGRKMSKSEGNFLTLHDAITRYSADAARFACADAGDGNEDANFSLETVDMAIKKLVKELDWMRALLADGGASEADAAAATADGAFAERWFANEMVRLGIQATRCYERMAFRDALKYGFHEFQEARDKYRLLSAAP
;
A
#
# COMPACT_ATOMS: atom_id res chain seq x y z
N MET A 1 33.53 -6.70 5.58
CA MET A 1 32.63 -7.85 5.28
C MET A 1 32.03 -8.49 6.53
N VAL A 2 32.81 -8.99 7.50
CA VAL A 2 32.23 -9.65 8.72
C VAL A 2 31.33 -8.73 9.55
N ARG A 3 31.72 -7.46 9.74
CA ARG A 3 30.90 -6.48 10.48
C ARG A 3 29.52 -6.27 9.85
N GLU A 4 29.47 -6.13 8.52
CA GLU A 4 28.22 -5.94 7.79
C GLU A 4 27.32 -7.18 7.91
N PHE A 5 27.88 -8.38 7.74
CA PHE A 5 27.11 -9.62 7.93
C PHE A 5 26.48 -9.69 9.32
N ARG A 6 27.26 -9.46 10.38
CA ARG A 6 26.76 -9.52 11.76
C ARG A 6 25.73 -8.43 12.11
N PHE A 7 25.70 -7.35 11.33
CA PHE A 7 24.72 -6.28 11.51
C PHE A 7 23.40 -6.60 10.80
N TRP A 8 23.47 -7.09 9.55
CA TRP A 8 22.28 -7.30 8.71
C TRP A 8 21.62 -8.67 8.87
N TYR A 9 22.34 -9.69 9.35
CA TYR A 9 21.74 -11.00 9.63
C TYR A 9 21.09 -11.02 11.02
N PRO A 10 20.02 -11.83 11.22
CA PRO A 10 19.41 -12.77 10.28
C PRO A 10 18.51 -12.13 9.22
N LEU A 11 18.05 -12.93 8.26
CA LEU A 11 17.02 -12.53 7.30
C LEU A 11 15.69 -12.28 8.02
N ASP A 12 15.32 -11.01 8.20
CA ASP A 12 14.06 -10.64 8.88
C ASP A 12 12.83 -11.13 8.11
N LEU A 13 12.81 -10.93 6.79
CA LEU A 13 11.67 -11.27 5.93
C LEU A 13 12.12 -11.72 4.54
N ARG A 14 11.54 -12.82 4.06
CA ARG A 14 11.64 -13.28 2.68
C ARG A 14 10.26 -13.33 2.04
N VAL A 15 10.06 -12.56 0.98
CA VAL A 15 8.80 -12.55 0.20
C VAL A 15 8.96 -13.41 -1.06
N SER A 16 7.93 -14.19 -1.43
CA SER A 16 7.97 -15.09 -2.58
C SER A 16 6.57 -15.52 -3.08
N GLY A 17 6.49 -16.02 -4.31
CA GLY A 17 5.31 -16.77 -4.75
C GLY A 17 5.13 -18.10 -3.99
N LYS A 18 3.87 -18.52 -3.82
CA LYS A 18 3.48 -19.77 -3.14
C LYS A 18 4.06 -21.04 -3.80
N ASP A 19 4.39 -20.98 -5.08
CA ASP A 19 5.00 -22.06 -5.84
C ASP A 19 6.39 -22.47 -5.31
N LEU A 20 7.09 -21.55 -4.62
CA LEU A 20 8.42 -21.80 -4.08
C LEU A 20 8.41 -22.42 -2.66
N ILE A 21 7.24 -22.60 -2.03
CA ILE A 21 7.11 -23.19 -0.69
C ILE A 21 7.74 -24.59 -0.66
N ASN A 22 7.32 -25.46 -1.57
CA ASN A 22 7.72 -26.87 -1.60
C ASN A 22 9.12 -27.12 -2.16
N ASN A 23 9.88 -26.06 -2.49
CA ASN A 23 11.24 -26.16 -3.00
C ASN A 23 12.15 -25.13 -2.31
N HIS A 24 12.45 -24.00 -2.94
CA HIS A 24 13.41 -22.99 -2.54
C HIS A 24 13.22 -22.51 -1.11
N LEU A 25 11.99 -22.22 -0.66
CA LEU A 25 11.77 -21.74 0.71
C LEU A 25 12.04 -22.84 1.75
N THR A 26 11.62 -24.07 1.47
CA THR A 26 11.94 -25.24 2.31
C THR A 26 13.45 -25.51 2.32
N MET A 27 14.10 -25.51 1.15
CA MET A 27 15.55 -25.69 1.02
C MET A 27 16.32 -24.57 1.73
N ALA A 28 15.84 -23.33 1.69
CA ALA A 28 16.44 -22.21 2.40
C ALA A 28 16.49 -22.48 3.91
N LEU A 29 15.40 -22.98 4.51
CA LEU A 29 15.37 -23.35 5.92
C LEU A 29 16.38 -24.47 6.24
N TYR A 30 16.40 -25.55 5.45
CA TYR A 30 17.36 -26.64 5.63
C TYR A 30 18.82 -26.17 5.54
N ASN A 31 19.15 -25.36 4.53
CA ASN A 31 20.51 -24.85 4.36
C ASN A 31 20.93 -23.92 5.49
N HIS A 32 20.05 -23.03 5.97
CA HIS A 32 20.38 -22.15 7.09
C HIS A 32 20.58 -22.93 8.39
N ALA A 33 19.72 -23.92 8.66
CA ALA A 33 19.86 -24.77 9.84
C ALA A 33 21.16 -25.58 9.82
N ALA A 34 21.59 -26.07 8.65
CA ALA A 34 22.83 -26.83 8.49
C ALA A 34 24.09 -25.95 8.58
N VAL A 35 24.07 -24.75 7.98
CA VAL A 35 25.24 -23.85 7.98
C VAL A 35 25.41 -23.16 9.34
N TRP A 36 24.30 -22.77 9.97
CA TRP A 36 24.27 -22.11 11.28
C TRP A 36 23.80 -23.07 12.37
N GLU A 37 24.30 -24.30 12.31
CA GLU A 37 24.06 -25.28 13.36
C GLU A 37 24.56 -24.72 14.70
N GLY A 38 23.71 -24.74 15.72
CA GLY A 38 24.00 -24.15 17.04
C GLY A 38 23.88 -22.62 17.15
N GLN A 39 23.50 -21.91 16.08
CA GLN A 39 23.26 -20.46 16.07
C GLN A 39 21.85 -20.14 15.50
N PRO A 40 20.77 -20.55 16.18
CA PRO A 40 19.39 -20.35 15.70
C PRO A 40 19.02 -18.87 15.53
N GLU A 41 19.72 -17.94 16.19
CA GLU A 41 19.57 -16.51 16.00
C GLU A 41 19.96 -16.02 14.60
N LEU A 42 20.72 -16.82 13.84
CA LEU A 42 21.08 -16.55 12.45
C LEU A 42 20.11 -17.18 11.43
N TRP A 43 19.08 -17.89 11.90
CA TRP A 43 18.08 -18.50 11.03
C TRP A 43 17.08 -17.45 10.52
N PRO A 44 16.45 -17.66 9.33
CA PRO A 44 15.44 -16.74 8.82
C PRO A 44 14.28 -16.56 9.79
N ARG A 45 13.86 -15.31 10.03
CA ARG A 45 12.83 -14.99 11.03
C ARG A 45 11.42 -15.11 10.48
N SER A 46 11.20 -14.76 9.22
CA SER A 46 9.88 -14.84 8.60
C SER A 46 9.93 -15.07 7.09
N MET A 47 8.88 -15.72 6.59
CA MET A 47 8.62 -15.95 5.17
C MET A 47 7.19 -15.50 4.90
N PHE A 48 6.99 -14.67 3.89
CA PHE A 48 5.66 -14.25 3.44
C PHE A 48 5.46 -14.71 2.00
N THR A 49 4.32 -15.34 1.72
CA THR A 49 4.01 -15.85 0.39
C THR A 49 2.75 -15.24 -0.19
N ASN A 50 2.77 -15.06 -1.51
CA ASN A 50 1.62 -14.57 -2.26
C ASN A 50 1.20 -15.55 -3.37
N GLY A 51 -0.05 -15.46 -3.82
CA GLY A 51 -0.54 -16.21 -4.98
C GLY A 51 0.07 -15.74 -6.30
N HIS A 52 -0.27 -16.42 -7.39
CA HIS A 52 0.17 -16.00 -8.71
C HIS A 52 -0.57 -14.73 -9.14
N VAL A 53 0.05 -13.96 -10.02
CA VAL A 53 -0.57 -12.74 -10.55
C VAL A 53 -1.41 -13.08 -11.78
N LEU A 54 -2.68 -12.68 -11.73
CA LEU A 54 -3.61 -12.61 -12.86
C LEU A 54 -3.62 -11.18 -13.41
N VAL A 55 -3.98 -11.03 -14.69
CA VAL A 55 -4.28 -9.73 -15.31
C VAL A 55 -5.73 -9.76 -15.77
N ASP A 56 -6.55 -8.86 -15.24
CA ASP A 56 -8.01 -8.80 -15.45
C ASP A 56 -8.68 -10.18 -15.28
N GLY A 57 -8.35 -10.87 -14.19
CA GLY A 57 -8.91 -12.16 -13.81
C GLY A 57 -8.41 -13.35 -14.65
N ARG A 58 -7.51 -13.12 -15.60
CA ARG A 58 -6.98 -14.17 -16.50
C ARG A 58 -5.50 -14.42 -16.24
N LYS A 59 -5.09 -15.67 -16.45
CA LYS A 59 -3.67 -16.05 -16.42
C LYS A 59 -2.93 -15.28 -17.51
N MET A 60 -1.78 -14.69 -17.18
CA MET A 60 -0.98 -13.98 -18.17
C MET A 60 -0.48 -14.92 -19.26
N SER A 61 -0.76 -14.58 -20.52
CA SER A 61 -0.34 -15.35 -21.68
C SER A 61 0.04 -14.42 -22.83
N LYS A 62 1.23 -14.64 -23.42
CA LYS A 62 1.67 -13.89 -24.60
C LYS A 62 0.76 -14.14 -25.80
N SER A 63 0.26 -15.36 -25.97
CA SER A 63 -0.60 -15.73 -27.10
C SER A 63 -2.01 -15.14 -27.00
N GLU A 64 -2.48 -14.84 -25.80
CA GLU A 64 -3.80 -14.21 -25.56
C GLU A 64 -3.72 -12.67 -25.52
N GLY A 65 -2.52 -12.11 -25.66
CA GLY A 65 -2.28 -10.66 -25.66
C GLY A 65 -2.45 -9.97 -24.31
N ASN A 66 -2.71 -10.70 -23.22
CA ASN A 66 -2.88 -10.17 -21.85
C ASN A 66 -1.59 -10.25 -21.01
N PHE A 67 -0.44 -10.22 -21.67
CA PHE A 67 0.87 -10.25 -21.03
C PHE A 67 1.42 -8.83 -20.87
N LEU A 68 1.75 -8.45 -19.64
CA LEU A 68 2.37 -7.16 -19.33
C LEU A 68 3.74 -7.40 -18.70
N THR A 69 4.77 -6.81 -19.29
CA THR A 69 6.07 -6.71 -18.61
C THR A 69 6.03 -5.57 -17.59
N LEU A 70 6.96 -5.58 -16.63
CA LEU A 70 7.14 -4.44 -15.72
C LEU A 70 7.39 -3.14 -16.49
N HIS A 71 8.19 -3.20 -17.56
CA HIS A 71 8.47 -2.03 -18.40
C HIS A 71 7.19 -1.54 -19.12
N ASP A 72 6.38 -2.45 -19.66
CA ASP A 72 5.09 -2.09 -20.26
C ASP A 72 4.17 -1.40 -19.25
N ALA A 73 4.06 -1.96 -18.04
CA ALA A 73 3.21 -1.41 -17.00
C ALA A 73 3.63 0.01 -16.61
N ILE A 74 4.94 0.23 -16.39
CA ILE A 74 5.46 1.56 -16.03
C ILE A 74 5.30 2.56 -17.18
N THR A 75 5.67 2.17 -18.40
CA THR A 75 5.65 3.09 -19.55
C THR A 75 4.22 3.48 -19.94
N ARG A 76 3.26 2.57 -19.81
CA ARG A 76 1.85 2.83 -20.17
C ARG A 76 1.09 3.57 -19.07
N TYR A 77 1.39 3.29 -17.79
CA TYR A 77 0.52 3.71 -16.68
C TYR A 77 1.22 4.51 -15.58
N SER A 78 2.52 4.76 -15.68
CA SER A 78 3.40 5.24 -14.60
C SER A 78 3.70 4.19 -13.51
N ALA A 79 4.83 4.39 -12.82
CA ALA A 79 5.22 3.54 -11.70
C ALA A 79 4.23 3.63 -10.54
N ASP A 80 3.66 4.80 -10.27
CA ASP A 80 2.79 5.02 -9.11
C ASP A 80 1.44 4.31 -9.28
N ALA A 81 0.80 4.43 -10.45
CA ALA A 81 -0.47 3.74 -10.69
C ALA A 81 -0.29 2.21 -10.77
N ALA A 82 0.82 1.74 -11.35
CA ALA A 82 1.15 0.32 -11.36
C ALA A 82 1.33 -0.22 -9.92
N ARG A 83 2.06 0.50 -9.06
CA ARG A 83 2.22 0.13 -7.65
C ARG A 83 0.91 0.19 -6.87
N PHE A 84 0.05 1.16 -7.17
CA PHE A 84 -1.29 1.28 -6.60
C PHE A 84 -2.12 0.03 -6.89
N ALA A 85 -2.17 -0.40 -8.15
CA ALA A 85 -2.89 -1.61 -8.54
C ALA A 85 -2.24 -2.88 -7.96
N CYS A 86 -0.92 -2.94 -7.84
CA CYS A 86 -0.25 -4.06 -7.14
C CYS A 86 -0.62 -4.13 -5.66
N ALA A 87 -0.74 -3.00 -4.96
CA ALA A 87 -1.18 -2.98 -3.57
C ALA A 87 -2.64 -3.43 -3.41
N ASP A 88 -3.49 -3.12 -4.39
CA ASP A 88 -4.89 -3.59 -4.41
C ASP A 88 -5.03 -5.06 -4.87
N ALA A 89 -4.02 -5.63 -5.55
CA ALA A 89 -4.15 -6.92 -6.24
C ALA A 89 -4.42 -8.11 -5.32
N GLY A 90 -3.86 -8.12 -4.10
CA GLY A 90 -4.12 -9.15 -3.09
C GLY A 90 -2.93 -9.41 -2.15
N ASP A 91 -3.24 -9.73 -0.89
CA ASP A 91 -2.27 -9.79 0.22
C ASP A 91 -2.05 -11.22 0.78
N GLY A 92 -2.36 -12.27 0.02
CA GLY A 92 -2.31 -13.64 0.54
C GLY A 92 -1.98 -14.68 -0.52
N ASN A 93 -2.16 -15.95 -0.17
CA ASN A 93 -1.85 -17.10 -1.03
C ASN A 93 -2.89 -17.35 -2.14
N GLU A 94 -4.05 -16.73 -2.07
CA GLU A 94 -4.96 -16.67 -3.22
C GLU A 94 -4.34 -15.86 -4.35
N ASP A 95 -4.66 -16.21 -5.59
CA ASP A 95 -4.10 -15.52 -6.74
C ASP A 95 -4.49 -14.04 -6.73
N ALA A 96 -3.49 -13.18 -6.88
CA ALA A 96 -3.65 -11.73 -6.87
C ALA A 96 -4.08 -11.26 -8.26
N ASN A 97 -4.97 -10.27 -8.32
CA ASN A 97 -5.50 -9.77 -9.59
C ASN A 97 -5.01 -8.35 -9.88
N PHE A 98 -4.13 -8.20 -10.87
CA PHE A 98 -3.75 -6.91 -11.41
C PHE A 98 -4.83 -6.42 -12.38
N SER A 99 -5.68 -5.48 -11.91
CA SER A 99 -6.80 -4.93 -12.68
C SER A 99 -6.39 -3.66 -13.42
N LEU A 100 -6.54 -3.64 -14.75
CA LEU A 100 -6.28 -2.45 -15.56
C LEU A 100 -7.27 -1.31 -15.27
N GLU A 101 -8.51 -1.65 -14.93
CA GLU A 101 -9.50 -0.68 -14.45
C GLU A 101 -9.01 0.03 -13.18
N THR A 102 -8.42 -0.72 -12.25
CA THR A 102 -7.85 -0.16 -11.01
C THR A 102 -6.67 0.75 -11.30
N VAL A 103 -5.83 0.40 -12.28
CA VAL A 103 -4.72 1.25 -12.74
C VAL A 103 -5.23 2.58 -13.29
N ASP A 104 -6.20 2.55 -14.22
CA ASP A 104 -6.77 3.77 -14.81
C ASP A 104 -7.46 4.64 -13.76
N MET A 105 -8.15 4.01 -12.80
CA MET A 105 -8.75 4.68 -11.66
C MET A 105 -7.68 5.34 -10.78
N ALA A 106 -6.56 4.65 -10.50
CA ALA A 106 -5.47 5.16 -9.71
C ALA A 106 -4.83 6.40 -10.34
N ILE A 107 -4.59 6.40 -11.67
CA ILE A 107 -4.07 7.57 -12.39
C ILE A 107 -4.99 8.78 -12.15
N LYS A 108 -6.30 8.62 -12.38
CA LYS A 108 -7.27 9.71 -12.23
C LYS A 108 -7.31 10.24 -10.79
N LYS A 109 -7.33 9.35 -9.80
CA LYS A 109 -7.35 9.75 -8.38
C LYS A 109 -6.07 10.47 -7.99
N LEU A 110 -4.90 9.92 -8.31
CA LEU A 110 -3.61 10.53 -7.94
C LEU A 110 -3.41 11.91 -8.58
N VAL A 111 -3.78 12.08 -9.85
CA VAL A 111 -3.70 13.39 -10.52
C VAL A 111 -4.66 14.39 -9.87
N LYS A 112 -5.91 13.99 -9.63
CA LYS A 112 -6.90 14.86 -8.96
C LYS A 112 -6.42 15.31 -7.57
N GLU A 113 -5.81 14.40 -6.81
CA GLU A 113 -5.24 14.70 -5.50
C GLU A 113 -4.07 15.67 -5.59
N LEU A 114 -3.15 15.45 -6.53
CA LEU A 114 -2.02 16.35 -6.76
C LEU A 114 -2.47 17.76 -7.15
N ASP A 115 -3.46 17.87 -8.04
CA ASP A 115 -3.99 19.17 -8.46
C ASP A 115 -4.71 19.88 -7.31
N TRP A 116 -5.46 19.14 -6.49
CA TRP A 116 -6.06 19.69 -5.28
C TRP A 116 -5.01 20.21 -4.29
N MET A 117 -3.94 19.44 -4.03
CA MET A 117 -2.84 19.88 -3.16
C MET A 117 -2.15 21.13 -3.70
N ARG A 118 -1.92 21.20 -5.03
CA ARG A 118 -1.35 22.38 -5.68
C ARG A 118 -2.23 23.61 -5.51
N ALA A 119 -3.55 23.47 -5.73
CA ALA A 119 -4.50 24.58 -5.55
C ALA A 119 -4.51 25.08 -4.10
N LEU A 120 -4.58 24.15 -3.13
CA LEU A 120 -4.56 24.48 -1.71
C LEU A 120 -3.31 25.27 -1.29
N LEU A 121 -2.14 24.89 -1.81
CA LEU A 121 -0.88 25.60 -1.55
C LEU A 121 -0.81 26.96 -2.25
N ALA A 122 -1.39 27.08 -3.45
CA ALA A 122 -1.43 28.34 -4.19
C ALA A 122 -2.34 29.39 -3.52
N ASP A 123 -3.43 28.94 -2.91
CA ASP A 123 -4.40 29.80 -2.20
C ASP A 123 -3.87 30.30 -0.83
N GLY A 124 -2.65 29.92 -0.43
CA GLY A 124 -1.98 30.39 0.79
C GLY A 124 -2.33 29.62 2.06
N GLY A 125 -3.09 28.52 1.95
CA GLY A 125 -3.65 27.79 3.10
C GLY A 125 -4.81 28.55 3.77
N ALA A 126 -5.58 27.88 4.63
CA ALA A 126 -6.61 28.54 5.42
C ALA A 126 -5.96 29.62 6.32
N SER A 127 -6.51 30.83 6.33
CA SER A 127 -5.99 31.91 7.15
C SER A 127 -6.42 31.73 8.62
N GLU A 128 -5.63 32.21 9.58
CA GLU A 128 -6.04 32.22 11.01
C GLU A 128 -7.37 32.98 11.23
N ALA A 129 -7.77 33.86 10.30
CA ALA A 129 -9.04 34.57 10.34
C ALA A 129 -10.26 33.67 10.04
N ASP A 130 -10.08 32.58 9.29
CA ASP A 130 -11.14 31.61 8.98
C ASP A 130 -11.45 30.69 10.17
N ALA A 131 -10.47 30.45 11.05
CA ALA A 131 -10.62 29.69 12.29
C ALA A 131 -11.44 30.44 13.36
N ALA A 132 -11.47 31.78 13.32
CA ALA A 132 -12.19 32.61 14.29
C ALA A 132 -13.71 32.70 14.03
N ALA A 133 -14.18 32.25 12.86
CA ALA A 133 -15.59 32.25 12.46
C ALA A 133 -16.31 30.89 12.68
N ALA A 134 -15.71 29.99 13.46
CA ALA A 134 -16.23 28.62 13.62
C ALA A 134 -17.60 28.60 14.33
N THR A 135 -18.64 28.20 13.59
CA THR A 135 -19.94 27.83 14.14
C THR A 135 -19.78 26.61 15.08
N ALA A 136 -20.76 26.36 15.95
CA ALA A 136 -20.75 25.16 16.79
C ALA A 136 -20.61 23.87 15.97
N ASP A 137 -21.20 23.86 14.77
CA ASP A 137 -21.12 22.76 13.80
C ASP A 137 -19.74 22.66 13.15
N GLY A 138 -19.09 23.78 12.81
CA GLY A 138 -17.71 23.82 12.33
C GLY A 138 -16.72 23.27 13.36
N ALA A 139 -16.86 23.68 14.63
CA ALA A 139 -16.01 23.17 15.71
C ALA A 139 -16.24 21.67 15.98
N PHE A 140 -17.47 21.17 15.80
CA PHE A 140 -17.74 19.73 15.85
C PHE A 140 -17.09 18.99 14.67
N ALA A 141 -17.25 19.51 13.45
CA ALA A 141 -16.68 18.93 12.24
C ALA A 141 -15.15 18.84 12.30
N GLU A 142 -14.49 19.87 12.83
CA GLU A 142 -13.03 19.89 13.03
C GLU A 142 -12.59 18.81 14.02
N ARG A 143 -13.22 18.73 15.20
CA ARG A 143 -12.90 17.70 16.21
C ARG A 143 -13.14 16.29 15.66
N TRP A 144 -14.25 16.10 14.95
CA TRP A 144 -14.56 14.82 14.31
C TRP A 144 -13.50 14.45 13.28
N PHE A 145 -13.16 15.38 12.38
CA PHE A 145 -12.18 15.15 11.32
C PHE A 145 -10.79 14.84 11.90
N ALA A 146 -10.32 15.62 12.89
CA ALA A 146 -9.05 15.35 13.57
C ALA A 146 -9.02 13.96 14.21
N ASN A 147 -10.10 13.55 14.87
CA ASN A 147 -10.22 12.20 15.43
C ASN A 147 -10.21 11.12 14.34
N GLU A 148 -10.90 11.33 13.23
CA GLU A 148 -10.90 10.39 12.10
C GLU A 148 -9.52 10.24 11.46
N MET A 149 -8.76 11.33 11.30
CA MET A 149 -7.38 11.26 10.78
C MET A 149 -6.48 10.40 11.66
N VAL A 150 -6.58 10.53 12.99
CA VAL A 150 -5.84 9.70 13.94
C VAL A 150 -6.31 8.24 13.84
N ARG A 151 -7.63 7.99 13.85
CA ARG A 151 -8.19 6.64 13.76
C ARG A 151 -7.71 5.92 12.49
N LEU A 152 -7.84 6.57 11.33
CA LEU A 152 -7.45 6.02 10.04
C LEU A 152 -5.94 5.79 9.95
N GLY A 153 -5.13 6.72 10.47
CA GLY A 153 -3.68 6.55 10.57
C GLY A 153 -3.31 5.28 11.35
N ILE A 154 -3.91 5.07 12.52
CA ILE A 154 -3.68 3.87 13.34
C ILE A 154 -4.09 2.59 12.58
N GLN A 155 -5.24 2.60 11.88
CA GLN A 155 -5.69 1.43 11.12
C GLN A 155 -4.74 1.11 9.96
N ALA A 156 -4.34 2.13 9.18
CA ALA A 156 -3.39 1.95 8.09
C ALA A 156 -2.04 1.41 8.59
N THR A 157 -1.51 1.92 9.72
CA THR A 157 -0.29 1.40 10.34
C THR A 157 -0.43 -0.09 10.69
N ARG A 158 -1.52 -0.49 11.32
CA ARG A 158 -1.77 -1.91 11.66
C ARG A 158 -1.85 -2.81 10.42
N CYS A 159 -2.43 -2.30 9.32
CA CYS A 159 -2.44 -3.02 8.06
C CYS A 159 -1.03 -3.20 7.49
N TYR A 160 -0.19 -2.15 7.53
CA TYR A 160 1.22 -2.26 7.11
C TYR A 160 2.02 -3.25 7.98
N GLU A 161 1.85 -3.23 9.30
CA GLU A 161 2.52 -4.16 10.23
C GLU A 161 2.19 -5.63 9.93
N ARG A 162 0.98 -5.89 9.42
CA ARG A 162 0.51 -7.23 9.06
C ARG A 162 0.63 -7.54 7.57
N MET A 163 1.25 -6.64 6.78
CA MET A 163 1.40 -6.77 5.33
C MET A 163 0.08 -6.94 4.56
N ALA A 164 -1.01 -6.34 5.07
CA ALA A 164 -2.31 -6.28 4.41
C ALA A 164 -2.40 -4.98 3.58
N PHE A 165 -1.73 -4.93 2.43
CA PHE A 165 -1.55 -3.71 1.65
C PHE A 165 -2.83 -3.23 0.97
N ARG A 166 -3.76 -4.12 0.61
CA ARG A 166 -5.10 -3.74 0.12
C ARG A 166 -5.88 -2.98 1.18
N ASP A 167 -5.87 -3.46 2.42
CA ASP A 167 -6.52 -2.77 3.54
C ASP A 167 -5.77 -1.49 3.91
N ALA A 168 -4.44 -1.49 3.84
CA ALA A 168 -3.64 -0.29 4.04
C ALA A 168 -3.99 0.80 3.02
N LEU A 169 -4.26 0.42 1.76
CA LEU A 169 -4.71 1.32 0.72
C LEU A 169 -6.13 1.83 0.97
N LYS A 170 -7.04 0.94 1.40
CA LYS A 170 -8.40 1.32 1.81
C LYS A 170 -8.38 2.39 2.90
N TYR A 171 -7.72 2.13 4.03
CA TYR A 171 -7.72 3.06 5.15
C TYR A 171 -6.83 4.26 4.90
N GLY A 172 -5.64 4.05 4.31
CA GLY A 172 -4.59 5.04 4.11
C GLY A 172 -4.80 5.98 2.93
N PHE A 173 -5.71 5.68 2.00
CA PHE A 173 -5.98 6.51 0.83
C PHE A 173 -7.49 6.76 0.63
N HIS A 174 -8.29 5.71 0.49
CA HIS A 174 -9.72 5.87 0.17
C HIS A 174 -10.52 6.50 1.32
N GLU A 175 -10.45 5.93 2.53
CA GLU A 175 -11.19 6.46 3.68
C GLU A 175 -10.62 7.82 4.14
N PHE A 176 -9.31 8.07 3.98
CA PHE A 176 -8.73 9.39 4.24
C PHE A 176 -9.35 10.47 3.33
N GLN A 177 -9.49 10.17 2.02
CA GLN A 177 -10.13 11.09 1.07
C GLN A 177 -11.61 11.31 1.40
N GLU A 178 -12.33 10.24 1.72
CA GLU A 178 -13.75 10.33 2.07
C GLU A 178 -13.96 11.18 3.33
N ALA A 179 -13.14 10.97 4.37
CA ALA A 179 -13.20 11.76 5.59
C ALA A 179 -12.93 13.25 5.33
N ARG A 180 -11.94 13.56 4.48
CA ARG A 180 -11.65 14.95 4.06
C ARG A 180 -12.83 15.55 3.31
N ASP A 181 -13.36 14.84 2.32
CA ASP A 181 -14.44 15.35 1.48
C ASP A 181 -15.71 15.59 2.33
N LYS A 182 -15.99 14.72 3.29
CA LYS A 182 -17.06 14.90 4.28
C LYS A 182 -16.83 16.10 5.19
N TYR A 183 -15.60 16.31 5.68
CA TYR A 183 -15.25 17.49 6.47
C TYR A 183 -15.50 18.79 5.70
N ARG A 184 -15.10 18.84 4.42
CA ARG A 184 -15.32 20.00 3.55
C ARG A 184 -16.81 20.30 3.35
N LEU A 185 -17.65 19.27 3.22
CA LEU A 185 -19.09 19.43 3.09
C LEU A 185 -19.72 19.98 4.38
N LEU A 186 -19.33 19.45 5.55
CA LEU A 186 -19.84 19.89 6.85
C LEU A 186 -19.38 21.31 7.19
N SER A 187 -18.18 21.70 6.76
CA SER A 187 -17.61 23.03 7.02
C SER A 187 -18.08 24.09 6.01
N ALA A 188 -18.69 23.67 4.90
CA ALA A 188 -19.28 24.57 3.89
C ALA A 188 -20.79 24.79 4.09
N ALA A 189 -21.40 24.17 5.11
CA ALA A 189 -22.79 24.42 5.49
C ALA A 189 -22.93 25.84 6.08
N PRO A 190 -24.04 26.56 5.79
CA PRO A 190 -24.20 28.00 6.04
C PRO A 190 -24.15 28.40 7.52
#